data_AF-A0A1V5NLQ8-F1
#
_entry.id   AF-A0A1V5NLQ8-F1
#
_cell.length_a   1.000
_cell.length_b   1.000
_cell.length_c   1.000
_cell.angle_alpha   90.00
_cell.angle_beta   90.00
_cell.angle_gamma   90.00
#
_symmetry.space_group_name_H-M   'P 1'
#
loop_
_entity.id
_entity.type
_entity.pdbx_description
1 polymer ?
#
loop_
_entity_poly.entity_id
_entity_poly.type
_entity_poly.pdbx_seq_one_letter_code
_entity_poly.pdbx_strand_id
1 'polypeptide(L)'
;MEDIDTLDRLCRVIKSSALCGLGQTCPNPIATTLRYFRDEYEAHIKDKRCPAGVCSALLQYTILVDVCTGCGACLRACPAGAITGEKKEPHKIDTELCIKCGGCIQKCKFDAIVKA
;
A
#
# COMPACT_ATOMS: atom_id res chain seq x y z
N MET A 1 14.35 -4.20 -11.37
CA MET A 1 13.50 -5.40 -11.53
C MET A 1 14.29 -6.69 -11.52
N GLU A 2 15.62 -6.63 -11.47
CA GLU A 2 16.52 -7.78 -11.39
C GLU A 2 16.13 -8.80 -10.31
N ASP A 3 15.65 -8.34 -9.15
CA ASP A 3 15.18 -9.25 -8.09
C ASP A 3 13.96 -10.09 -8.51
N ILE A 4 13.02 -9.51 -9.26
CA ILE A 4 11.84 -10.24 -9.77
C ILE A 4 12.29 -11.29 -10.79
N ASP A 5 13.20 -10.92 -11.68
CA ASP A 5 13.71 -11.84 -12.71
C ASP A 5 14.53 -12.96 -12.06
N THR A 6 15.27 -12.64 -10.99
CA THR A 6 15.98 -13.61 -10.15
C THR A 6 15.00 -14.56 -9.46
N LEU A 7 13.89 -14.05 -8.91
CA LEU A 7 12.85 -14.87 -8.30
C LEU A 7 12.21 -15.83 -9.30
N ASP A 8 11.88 -15.37 -10.52
CA ASP A 8 11.34 -16.25 -11.57
C ASP A 8 12.32 -17.36 -11.94
N ARG A 9 13.61 -17.01 -12.11
CA ARG A 9 14.67 -17.99 -12.36
C ARG A 9 14.78 -19.02 -11.24
N LEU A 10 14.78 -18.57 -9.98
CA LEU A 10 14.87 -19.46 -8.81
C LEU A 10 13.65 -20.39 -8.74
N CYS A 11 12.45 -19.89 -9.02
CA CYS A 11 11.24 -20.72 -9.06
C CYS A 11 11.38 -21.88 -10.06
N ARG A 12 11.93 -21.62 -11.25
CA ARG A 12 12.18 -22.64 -12.28
C ARG A 12 13.23 -23.65 -11.83
N VAL A 13 14.35 -23.17 -11.29
CA VAL A 13 15.45 -24.03 -10.83
C VAL A 13 14.96 -24.97 -9.74
N ILE A 14 14.36 -24.44 -8.67
CA ILE A 14 13.85 -25.22 -7.52
C ILE A 14 12.86 -26.29 -8.00
N LYS A 15 11.93 -25.92 -8.89
CA LYS A 15 10.93 -26.85 -9.44
C LYS A 15 11.57 -28.01 -10.19
N SER A 16 12.68 -27.77 -10.89
CA SER A 16 13.39 -28.79 -11.69
C SER A 16 14.43 -29.60 -10.92
N SER A 17 14.99 -29.05 -9.85
CA SER A 17 16.12 -29.66 -9.11
C SER A 17 15.71 -30.34 -7.81
N ALA A 18 14.54 -30.03 -7.26
CA ALA A 18 14.06 -30.63 -6.03
C ALA A 18 13.76 -32.14 -6.21
N LEU A 19 14.29 -32.95 -5.28
CA LEU A 19 14.20 -34.40 -5.30
C LEU A 19 12.86 -34.94 -4.74
N CYS A 20 12.13 -34.14 -3.97
CA CYS A 20 10.82 -34.50 -3.43
C CYS A 20 9.71 -33.65 -4.03
N GLY A 21 8.50 -34.22 -4.15
CA GLY A 21 7.35 -33.52 -4.72
C GLY A 21 6.97 -32.26 -3.95
N LEU A 22 7.15 -32.24 -2.63
CA LEU A 22 6.93 -31.03 -1.82
C LEU A 22 7.86 -29.90 -2.29
N GLY A 23 9.16 -30.16 -2.43
CA GLY A 23 10.13 -29.17 -2.90
C GLY A 23 9.85 -28.66 -4.31
N GLN A 24 9.36 -29.53 -5.21
CA GLN A 24 8.97 -29.14 -6.57
C GLN A 24 7.75 -28.20 -6.59
N THR A 25 6.87 -28.29 -5.58
CA THR A 25 5.64 -27.48 -5.50
C THR A 25 5.78 -26.21 -4.67
N CYS A 26 6.77 -26.13 -3.77
CA CYS A 26 7.07 -24.93 -2.97
C CYS A 26 7.16 -23.62 -3.77
N PRO A 27 7.75 -23.54 -4.99
CA PRO A 27 7.81 -22.28 -5.73
C PRO A 27 6.49 -21.89 -6.42
N ASN A 28 5.47 -22.77 -6.45
CA ASN A 28 4.23 -22.50 -7.19
C ASN A 28 3.50 -21.22 -6.72
N PRO A 29 3.31 -20.93 -5.41
CA PRO A 29 2.67 -19.70 -4.97
C PRO A 29 3.36 -18.45 -5.54
N ILE A 30 4.69 -18.39 -5.44
CA ILE A 30 5.50 -17.27 -5.94
C ILE A 30 5.41 -17.19 -7.47
N ALA A 31 5.58 -18.30 -8.19
CA ALA A 31 5.50 -18.32 -9.64
C ALA A 31 4.11 -17.88 -10.15
N THR A 32 3.04 -18.30 -9.47
CA THR A 32 1.68 -17.89 -9.83
C THR A 32 1.42 -16.42 -9.52
N THR A 33 1.90 -15.91 -8.38
CA THR A 33 1.69 -14.49 -8.04
C THR A 33 2.50 -13.57 -8.94
N LEU A 34 3.73 -13.95 -9.30
CA LEU A 34 4.52 -13.24 -10.30
C LEU A 34 3.86 -13.26 -11.69
N ARG A 35 3.15 -14.34 -12.04
CA ARG A 35 2.45 -14.43 -13.33
C ARG A 35 1.19 -13.57 -13.38
N TYR A 36 0.37 -13.61 -12.34
CA TYR A 36 -0.97 -13.00 -12.36
C TYR A 36 -1.05 -11.62 -11.72
N PHE A 37 -0.13 -11.29 -10.82
CA PHE A 37 -0.15 -10.05 -10.03
C PHE A 37 1.19 -9.29 -10.11
N ARG A 38 1.91 -9.39 -11.25
CA ARG A 38 3.23 -8.74 -11.42
C ARG A 38 3.18 -7.24 -11.17
N ASP A 39 2.12 -6.61 -11.64
CA ASP A 39 1.81 -5.20 -11.47
C ASP A 39 1.73 -4.80 -9.99
N GLU A 40 1.18 -5.67 -9.12
CA GLU A 40 1.20 -5.42 -7.68
C GLU A 40 2.63 -5.41 -7.13
N TYR A 41 3.49 -6.37 -7.52
CA TYR A 41 4.89 -6.38 -7.10
C TYR A 41 5.60 -5.09 -7.54
N GLU A 42 5.35 -4.66 -8.78
CA GLU A 42 5.94 -3.42 -9.30
C GLU A 42 5.45 -2.18 -8.54
N ALA A 43 4.16 -2.08 -8.23
CA ALA A 43 3.60 -0.99 -7.44
C ALA A 43 4.21 -0.93 -6.01
N HIS A 44 4.43 -2.09 -5.39
CA HIS A 44 5.06 -2.16 -4.07
C HIS A 44 6.53 -1.72 -4.10
N ILE A 45 7.26 -2.08 -5.16
CA ILE A 45 8.69 -1.81 -5.28
C ILE A 45 8.97 -0.38 -5.76
N LYS A 46 8.30 0.07 -6.83
CA LYS A 46 8.52 1.36 -7.50
C LYS A 46 7.73 2.47 -6.83
N ASP A 47 6.40 2.29 -6.73
CA ASP A 47 5.49 3.35 -6.29
C ASP A 47 5.31 3.40 -4.77
N LYS A 48 5.87 2.42 -4.06
CA LYS A 48 5.73 2.24 -2.61
C LYS A 48 4.26 2.24 -2.17
N ARG A 49 3.41 1.67 -3.01
CA ARG A 49 1.95 1.63 -2.83
C ARG A 49 1.43 0.20 -2.88
N CYS A 50 0.41 -0.09 -2.08
CA CYS A 50 -0.29 -1.38 -2.09
C CYS A 50 -1.68 -1.24 -2.74
N PRO A 51 -1.86 -1.66 -4.01
CA PRO A 51 -3.15 -1.53 -4.71
C PRO A 51 -4.32 -2.19 -3.97
N ALA A 52 -4.06 -3.32 -3.30
CA ALA A 52 -5.05 -4.05 -2.52
C ALA A 52 -5.37 -3.40 -1.15
N GLY A 53 -4.58 -2.41 -0.70
CA GLY A 53 -4.81 -1.70 0.56
C GLY A 53 -4.68 -2.56 1.82
N VAL A 54 -3.94 -3.67 1.74
CA VAL A 54 -3.73 -4.63 2.84
C VAL A 54 -2.42 -4.39 3.60
N CYS A 55 -1.38 -3.91 2.91
CA CYS A 55 -0.08 -3.66 3.53
C CYS A 55 -0.06 -2.29 4.23
N SER A 56 -0.24 -2.26 5.55
CA SER A 56 -0.25 -1.02 6.35
C SER A 56 0.98 -0.12 6.10
N ALA A 57 2.14 -0.71 5.86
CA ALA A 57 3.39 0.01 5.59
C ALA A 57 3.40 0.73 4.24
N LEU A 58 2.51 0.38 3.30
CA LEU A 58 2.45 0.92 1.94
C LEU A 58 1.13 1.62 1.65
N LEU A 59 0.33 1.89 2.68
CA LEU A 59 -0.88 2.70 2.55
C LEU A 59 -0.51 4.18 2.39
N GLN A 60 -1.18 4.83 1.45
CA GLN A 60 -1.21 6.28 1.32
C GLN A 60 -2.61 6.78 1.62
N TYR A 61 -2.71 7.83 2.44
CA TYR A 61 -3.97 8.50 2.71
C TYR A 61 -4.01 9.80 1.94
N THR A 62 -5.09 10.02 1.19
CA THR A 62 -5.30 11.23 0.40
C THR A 62 -6.65 11.82 0.74
N ILE A 63 -6.70 13.15 0.86
CA ILE A 63 -7.93 13.89 1.12
C ILE A 63 -8.47 14.41 -0.22
N LEU A 64 -9.72 14.10 -0.51
CA LEU A 64 -10.46 14.56 -1.67
C LEU A 64 -10.91 16.00 -1.46
N VAL A 65 -10.39 16.90 -2.29
CA VAL A 65 -10.56 18.36 -2.15
C VAL A 65 -12.01 18.79 -2.35
N ASP A 66 -12.72 18.11 -3.24
CA ASP A 66 -14.12 18.30 -3.60
C ASP A 66 -15.10 17.82 -2.53
N VAL A 67 -14.71 16.82 -1.72
CA VAL A 67 -15.56 16.25 -0.65
C VAL A 67 -15.22 16.85 0.71
N CYS A 68 -13.99 17.34 0.91
CA CYS A 68 -13.53 17.84 2.20
C CYS A 68 -14.21 19.16 2.58
N THR A 69 -14.97 19.17 3.67
CA THR A 69 -15.66 20.36 4.19
C THR A 69 -14.81 21.24 5.11
N GLY A 70 -13.55 20.89 5.35
CA GLY A 70 -12.68 21.67 6.24
C GLY A 70 -13.06 21.62 7.73
N CYS A 71 -13.64 20.52 8.21
CA CYS A 71 -14.14 20.38 9.59
C CYS A 71 -13.04 20.21 10.68
N GLY A 72 -11.81 19.88 10.28
CA GLY A 72 -10.65 19.74 11.17
C GLY A 72 -10.65 18.50 12.08
N ALA A 73 -11.58 17.54 11.87
CA ALA A 73 -11.62 16.31 12.66
C ALA A 73 -10.38 15.42 12.43
N CYS A 74 -9.87 15.37 11.19
CA CYS A 74 -8.67 14.63 10.83
C CYS A 74 -7.40 15.18 11.51
N LEU A 75 -7.27 16.50 11.64
CA LEU A 75 -6.13 17.15 12.32
C LEU A 75 -6.01 16.67 13.77
N ARG A 76 -7.11 16.74 14.52
CA ARG A 76 -7.14 16.28 15.93
C ARG A 76 -6.92 14.78 16.08
N ALA A 77 -7.22 14.00 15.05
CA ALA A 77 -7.07 12.56 15.05
C ALA A 77 -5.66 12.11 14.66
N CYS A 78 -4.83 12.99 14.09
CA CYS A 78 -3.50 12.63 13.61
C CYS A 78 -2.47 12.68 14.75
N PRO A 79 -1.96 11.54 15.24
CA PRO A 79 -0.97 11.54 16.31
C PRO A 79 0.41 12.07 15.87
N ALA A 80 0.69 12.03 14.57
CA ALA A 80 1.96 12.49 14.00
C ALA A 80 1.94 13.96 13.56
N GLY A 81 0.80 14.66 13.69
CA GLY A 81 0.66 16.04 13.20
C GLY A 81 0.81 16.18 11.68
N ALA A 82 0.64 15.09 10.93
CA ALA A 82 0.89 15.02 9.49
C ALA A 82 -0.20 15.67 8.61
N ILE A 83 -1.14 16.44 9.17
CA ILE A 83 -2.27 17.00 8.43
C ILE A 83 -2.30 18.51 8.63
N THR A 84 -2.35 19.26 7.53
CA THR A 84 -2.40 20.72 7.50
C THR A 84 -3.67 21.22 6.81
N GLY A 85 -4.08 22.45 7.12
CA GLY A 85 -5.22 23.12 6.50
C GLY A 85 -6.01 23.97 7.50
N GLU A 86 -6.75 24.95 6.98
CA GLU A 86 -7.55 25.88 7.78
C GLU A 86 -9.04 25.50 7.84
N LYS A 87 -9.80 26.20 8.71
CA LYS A 87 -11.25 26.00 8.81
C LYS A 87 -11.92 26.36 7.49
N LYS A 88 -12.81 25.47 7.03
CA LYS A 88 -13.53 25.58 5.74
C LYS A 88 -12.64 25.46 4.50
N GLU A 89 -11.37 25.10 4.66
CA GLU A 89 -10.49 24.78 3.54
C GLU A 89 -10.20 23.27 3.48
N PRO A 90 -9.99 22.72 2.26
CA PRO A 90 -9.56 21.34 2.10
C PRO A 90 -8.21 21.08 2.79
N HIS A 91 -8.16 20.05 3.63
CA HIS A 91 -6.94 19.67 4.33
C HIS A 91 -6.01 18.85 3.43
N LYS A 92 -4.71 18.89 3.72
CA LYS A 92 -3.68 18.11 3.02
C LYS A 92 -2.93 17.22 4.01
N ILE A 93 -2.60 16.01 3.59
CA ILE A 93 -1.77 15.07 4.37
C ILE A 93 -0.34 15.17 3.86
N ASP A 94 0.59 15.38 4.78
CA ASP A 94 2.02 15.23 4.56
C ASP A 94 2.39 13.74 4.67
N THR A 95 2.79 13.15 3.54
CA THR A 95 3.14 11.73 3.47
C THR A 95 4.43 11.39 4.18
N GLU A 96 5.34 12.34 4.39
CA GLU A 96 6.62 12.09 5.06
C GLU A 96 6.44 11.97 6.57
N LEU A 97 5.51 12.75 7.15
CA LEU A 97 5.17 12.69 8.57
C LEU A 97 4.10 11.61 8.87
N CYS A 98 3.41 11.09 7.85
CA CYS A 98 2.31 10.15 8.05
C CYS A 98 2.81 8.77 8.52
N ILE A 99 2.48 8.41 9.77
CA ILE A 99 2.75 7.06 10.32
C ILE A 99 1.71 6.00 9.91
N LYS A 100 0.82 6.32 8.96
CA LYS A 100 -0.17 5.41 8.35
C LYS A 100 -1.12 4.71 9.34
N CYS A 101 -1.41 5.34 10.49
CA CYS A 101 -2.25 4.76 11.55
C CYS A 101 -3.75 4.65 11.22
N GLY A 102 -4.24 5.34 10.18
CA GLY A 102 -5.65 5.30 9.78
C GLY A 102 -6.62 6.07 10.68
N GLY A 103 -6.14 6.83 11.66
CA GLY A 103 -7.03 7.61 12.55
C GLY A 103 -7.81 8.70 11.80
N CYS A 104 -7.23 9.28 10.74
CA CYS A 104 -7.89 10.33 9.96
C CYS A 104 -9.12 9.81 9.20
N ILE A 105 -9.00 8.68 8.50
CA ILE A 105 -10.12 8.09 7.73
C ILE A 105 -11.26 7.65 8.66
N GLN A 106 -10.96 7.07 9.83
CA GLN A 106 -11.99 6.66 10.80
C GLN A 106 -12.78 7.82 11.40
N LYS A 107 -12.17 9.01 11.50
CA LYS A 107 -12.81 10.20 12.09
C LYS A 107 -13.50 11.08 11.05
N CYS A 108 -13.26 10.86 9.76
CA CYS A 108 -13.91 11.60 8.70
C CYS A 108 -15.37 11.13 8.56
N LYS A 109 -16.34 12.01 8.83
CA LYS A 109 -17.78 11.70 8.68
C LYS A 109 -18.32 11.95 7.27
N PHE A 110 -17.47 12.44 6.37
CA PHE A 110 -17.83 12.88 5.02
C PHE A 110 -17.22 11.97 3.95
N ASP A 111 -16.55 10.89 4.35
CA ASP A 111 -15.81 9.98 3.47
C ASP A 111 -14.81 10.69 2.54
N ALA A 112 -14.34 11.88 2.94
CA ALA A 112 -13.43 12.72 2.18
C ALA A 112 -11.98 12.22 2.18
N ILE A 113 -11.67 11.08 2.81
CA ILE A 113 -10.32 10.54 2.91
C ILE A 113 -10.31 9.14 2.32
N VAL A 114 -9.51 8.95 1.28
CA VAL A 114 -9.31 7.66 0.62
C VAL A 114 -7.97 7.08 1.03
N LYS A 115 -7.90 5.74 1.05
CA LYS A 115 -6.65 5.00 1.18
C LYS A 115 -6.31 4.33 -0.14
N ALA A 116 -5.06 4.40 -0.54
CA ALA A 116 -4.52 3.82 -1.76
C ALA A 116 -3.21 3.08 -1.47
#